data_AF-A0A8C5VFL7-F1
#
_entry.id   AF-A0A8C5VFL7-F1
#
_cell.length_a   1.000
_cell.length_b   1.000
_cell.length_c   1.000
_cell.angle_alpha   90.00
_cell.angle_beta   90.00
_cell.angle_gamma   90.00
#
_symmetry.space_group_name_H-M   'P 1'
#
loop_
_entity.id
_entity.type
_entity.pdbx_description
1 polymer ?
#
loop_
_entity_poly.entity_id
_entity_poly.type
_entity_poly.pdbx_seq_one_letter_code
_entity_poly.pdbx_strand_id
1 'polypeptide(L)'
;MDTQAGSVDEENGRQLGEVELQCGICTKWFTADTFGIDTSSCLPFMTNYSFHCNVCHHSGNTYFLRKQANLKEMCLSALANLTWQSRTQDEHPKTMFSKDKDIIPFIDKYWECMTTRQRPGKMTWPNNIVKTMSKERDVFLVKEHPDPGSKDPEEDYPKFGLLDQDLSNIGPAYDNQKQSSTVSTGGNLNGGIAAGSSGKGRGAKRKQQDGGTTGTTKKARSDPLFSAQRLPPHGYPLEHPFNKDGYRYILAEPDPHAPDPEKLELDCWAGKPIPGDLYRACLYERVLLALHDRAPQLKISDDRLTVVGEKGYSMVRASHGVRKGAWYFEITVDEMPPDTAARLGWSQPLGNLQAPLGYDKFSYSWRSKKGTKFHQSIGKHYSSGYGQGDILGFYINLPEDTETAKSLPDTYKDKALIKFKSYLYFEEKDFVDKAEKSLKQTPHSEVSINFGPCFKYPPKDLTYRPMSDMGWGAVVEHTLADVLYHVETEVDGRRSPPWEP
;
A
#
# COMPACT_ATOMS: atom_id res chain seq x y z
N MET A 1 -12.81 -20.94 26.28
CA MET A 1 -13.23 -19.53 26.42
C MET A 1 -13.87 -19.18 25.11
N ASP A 2 -15.20 -19.19 25.10
CA ASP A 2 -16.03 -19.16 23.90
C ASP A 2 -15.85 -17.85 23.12
N THR A 3 -15.49 -17.98 21.84
CA THR A 3 -15.47 -16.87 20.90
C THR A 3 -16.93 -16.55 20.56
N GLN A 4 -17.51 -15.54 21.19
CA GLN A 4 -18.85 -15.07 20.85
C GLN A 4 -18.88 -14.67 19.37
N ALA A 5 -19.57 -15.46 18.56
CA ALA A 5 -20.04 -15.03 17.26
C ALA A 5 -21.04 -13.89 17.49
N GLY A 6 -20.66 -12.66 17.15
CA GLY A 6 -21.59 -11.53 17.15
C GLY A 6 -22.77 -11.87 16.24
N SER A 7 -23.93 -12.12 16.84
CA SER A 7 -25.18 -12.36 16.13
C SER A 7 -25.51 -11.12 15.31
N VAL A 8 -25.81 -11.35 14.04
CA VAL A 8 -26.32 -10.34 13.11
C VAL A 8 -27.79 -10.16 13.45
N ASP A 9 -28.12 -9.18 14.29
CA ASP A 9 -29.48 -8.66 14.36
C ASP A 9 -29.68 -7.71 13.17
N GLU A 10 -30.46 -8.14 12.18
CA GLU A 10 -30.74 -7.42 10.93
C GLU A 10 -31.65 -6.18 11.09
N GLU A 11 -31.85 -5.67 12.31
CA GLU A 11 -32.88 -4.65 12.58
C GLU A 11 -32.43 -3.40 13.36
N ASN A 12 -31.15 -3.27 13.72
CA ASN A 12 -30.68 -2.06 14.41
C ASN A 12 -30.04 -1.06 13.44
N GLY A 13 -30.71 0.09 13.25
CA GLY A 13 -30.14 1.27 12.63
C GLY A 13 -28.91 1.78 13.39
N ARG A 14 -28.22 2.77 12.83
CA ARG A 14 -27.02 3.35 13.44
C ARG A 14 -27.28 3.86 14.87
N GLN A 15 -26.42 3.44 15.79
CA GLN A 15 -26.38 3.87 17.19
C GLN A 15 -25.51 5.12 17.31
N LEU A 16 -26.05 6.23 16.81
CA LEU A 16 -25.36 7.51 16.80
C LEU A 16 -24.98 7.93 18.22
N GLY A 17 -23.78 8.47 18.40
CA GLY A 17 -23.25 8.87 19.70
C GLY A 17 -22.33 7.85 20.36
N GLU A 18 -22.33 6.60 19.90
CA GLU A 18 -21.34 5.59 20.27
C GLU A 18 -20.20 5.51 19.25
N VAL A 19 -19.12 4.80 19.60
CA VAL A 19 -18.03 4.51 18.67
C VAL A 19 -18.48 3.39 17.74
N GLU A 20 -19.04 3.79 16.60
CA GLU A 20 -19.43 2.88 15.53
C GLU A 20 -18.38 2.83 14.41
N LEU A 21 -18.17 1.64 13.86
CA LEU A 21 -17.23 1.36 12.79
C LEU A 21 -17.95 0.73 11.60
N GLN A 22 -17.78 1.32 10.42
CA GLN A 22 -18.28 0.77 9.17
C GLN A 22 -17.26 -0.20 8.58
N CYS A 23 -17.69 -1.42 8.24
CA CYS A 23 -16.81 -2.37 7.59
C CYS A 23 -16.55 -1.96 6.14
N GLY A 24 -15.27 -1.86 5.75
CA GLY A 24 -14.86 -1.53 4.39
C GLY A 24 -15.22 -2.56 3.31
N ILE A 25 -15.71 -3.75 3.70
CA ILE A 25 -16.07 -4.83 2.78
C ILE A 25 -17.60 -4.95 2.66
N CYS A 26 -18.31 -5.25 3.75
CA CYS A 26 -19.77 -5.42 3.71
C CYS A 26 -20.55 -4.12 3.88
N THR A 27 -19.88 -3.00 4.16
CA THR A 27 -20.47 -1.66 4.38
C THR A 27 -21.45 -1.55 5.56
N LYS A 28 -21.60 -2.62 6.35
CA LYS A 28 -22.41 -2.65 7.58
C LYS A 28 -21.70 -1.91 8.71
N TRP A 29 -22.50 -1.30 9.58
CA TRP A 29 -22.05 -0.61 10.79
C TRP A 29 -22.06 -1.54 11.99
N PHE A 30 -21.09 -1.37 12.88
CA PHE A 30 -20.96 -2.15 14.09
C PHE A 30 -20.48 -1.26 15.23
N THR A 31 -20.96 -1.51 16.44
CA THR A 31 -20.41 -0.91 17.66
C THR A 31 -19.03 -1.51 17.95
N ALA A 32 -18.05 -0.67 18.29
CA ALA A 32 -16.67 -1.11 18.57
C ALA A 32 -16.60 -2.15 19.71
N ASP A 33 -17.50 -2.05 20.69
CA ASP A 33 -17.61 -2.96 21.83
C ASP A 33 -17.93 -4.40 21.40
N THR A 34 -18.67 -4.60 20.31
CA THR A 34 -19.00 -5.93 19.76
C THR A 34 -17.75 -6.75 19.41
N PHE A 35 -16.62 -6.08 19.17
CA PHE A 35 -15.36 -6.73 18.79
C PHE A 35 -14.25 -6.56 19.84
N GLY A 36 -14.57 -6.05 21.03
CA GLY A 36 -13.58 -5.80 22.08
C GLY A 36 -12.48 -4.81 21.64
N ILE A 37 -12.81 -3.87 20.75
CA ILE A 37 -11.88 -2.82 20.32
C ILE A 37 -11.75 -1.82 21.46
N ASP A 38 -10.52 -1.46 21.82
CA ASP A 38 -10.27 -0.40 22.80
C ASP A 38 -10.76 0.96 22.28
N THR A 39 -11.88 1.42 22.83
CA THR A 39 -12.54 2.68 22.49
C THR A 39 -11.94 3.89 23.19
N SER A 40 -10.96 3.72 24.11
CA SER A 40 -10.35 4.82 24.87
C SER A 40 -9.70 5.89 23.99
N SER A 41 -9.33 5.53 22.75
CA SER A 41 -8.71 6.42 21.77
C SER A 41 -9.58 6.67 20.53
N CYS A 42 -10.87 6.37 20.62
CA CYS A 42 -11.83 6.51 19.52
C CYS A 42 -12.89 7.56 19.87
N LEU A 43 -13.48 8.15 18.84
CA LEU A 43 -14.60 9.07 18.98
C LEU A 43 -15.76 8.62 18.09
N PRO A 44 -17.02 8.91 18.50
CA PRO A 44 -18.15 8.85 17.59
C PRO A 44 -17.89 9.69 16.34
N PHE A 45 -18.47 9.29 15.21
CA PHE A 45 -18.35 10.01 13.92
C PHE A 45 -16.93 10.18 13.38
N MET A 46 -15.92 9.47 13.91
CA MET A 46 -14.60 9.45 13.30
C MET A 46 -14.69 8.78 11.91
N THR A 47 -13.89 9.26 10.95
CA THR A 47 -13.87 8.72 9.57
C THR A 47 -12.49 8.22 9.16
N ASN A 48 -11.46 8.55 9.94
CA ASN A 48 -10.06 8.23 9.71
C ASN A 48 -9.67 6.85 10.28
N TYR A 49 -10.27 5.77 9.78
CA TYR A 49 -9.88 4.41 10.14
C TYR A 49 -10.03 3.42 8.97
N SER A 50 -9.52 2.21 9.17
CA SER A 50 -9.82 1.03 8.36
C SER A 50 -10.36 -0.05 9.30
N PHE A 51 -11.53 -0.58 8.99
CA PHE A 51 -12.18 -1.59 9.82
C PHE A 51 -12.75 -2.71 8.95
N HIS A 52 -12.43 -3.97 9.28
CA HIS A 52 -13.07 -5.15 8.71
C HIS A 52 -13.63 -6.02 9.83
N CYS A 53 -14.91 -6.38 9.75
CA CYS A 53 -15.52 -7.27 10.73
C CYS A 53 -14.92 -8.68 10.63
N ASN A 54 -15.03 -9.44 11.71
CA ASN A 54 -14.55 -10.83 11.79
C ASN A 54 -15.12 -11.76 10.70
N VAL A 55 -16.33 -11.48 10.19
CA VAL A 55 -16.95 -12.24 9.08
C VAL A 55 -16.29 -11.94 7.73
N CYS A 56 -15.96 -10.67 7.48
CA CYS A 56 -15.41 -10.26 6.18
C CYS A 56 -13.89 -10.38 6.13
N HIS A 57 -13.22 -10.35 7.28
CA HIS A 57 -11.78 -10.48 7.34
C HIS A 57 -11.36 -11.95 7.19
N HIS A 58 -10.44 -12.22 6.25
CA HIS A 58 -10.07 -13.59 5.86
C HIS A 58 -9.49 -14.47 6.99
N SER A 59 -9.03 -13.87 8.10
CA SER A 59 -8.52 -14.62 9.25
C SER A 59 -9.58 -15.00 10.27
N GLY A 60 -10.84 -14.58 10.08
CA GLY A 60 -11.89 -14.72 11.09
C GLY A 60 -11.73 -13.77 12.29
N ASN A 61 -10.70 -12.92 12.30
CA ASN A 61 -10.46 -11.93 13.35
C ASN A 61 -10.87 -10.53 12.90
N THR A 62 -11.28 -9.69 13.84
CA THR A 62 -11.54 -8.27 13.57
C THR A 62 -10.26 -7.53 13.23
N TYR A 63 -10.30 -6.71 12.19
CA TYR A 63 -9.21 -5.80 11.82
C TYR A 63 -9.64 -4.36 12.07
N PHE A 64 -8.87 -3.62 12.86
CA PHE A 64 -9.08 -2.20 13.12
C PHE A 64 -7.76 -1.45 13.11
N LEU A 65 -7.69 -0.38 12.33
CA LEU A 65 -6.53 0.50 12.24
C LEU A 65 -6.95 1.95 12.12
N ARG A 66 -6.59 2.77 13.13
CA ARG A 66 -6.73 4.23 13.02
C ARG A 66 -5.73 4.80 12.01
N LYS A 67 -6.20 5.72 11.17
CA LYS A 67 -5.40 6.48 10.21
C LYS A 67 -5.19 7.89 10.78
N GLN A 68 -4.14 8.58 10.31
CA GLN A 68 -3.92 9.98 10.70
C GLN A 68 -5.01 10.86 10.07
N ALA A 69 -5.79 11.57 10.89
CA ALA A 69 -6.74 12.55 10.40
C ALA A 69 -6.02 13.80 9.86
N ASN A 70 -6.46 14.29 8.71
CA ASN A 70 -6.16 15.63 8.23
C ASN A 70 -7.10 16.67 8.89
N LEU A 71 -6.80 17.97 8.72
CA LEU A 71 -7.59 19.02 9.38
C LEU A 71 -9.07 19.05 8.94
N LYS A 72 -9.40 18.66 7.70
CA LYS A 72 -10.79 18.52 7.24
C LYS A 72 -11.52 17.45 8.04
N GLU A 73 -10.91 16.27 8.19
CA GLU A 73 -11.49 15.14 8.94
C GLU A 73 -11.63 15.45 10.43
N MET A 74 -10.67 16.18 11.01
CA MET A 74 -10.75 16.66 12.38
C MET A 74 -11.94 17.62 12.57
N CYS A 75 -12.10 18.60 11.67
CA CYS A 75 -13.23 19.53 11.71
C CYS A 75 -14.57 18.83 11.49
N LEU A 76 -14.64 17.86 10.57
CA LEU A 76 -15.84 17.04 10.32
C LEU A 76 -16.24 16.26 11.58
N SER A 77 -15.29 15.55 12.18
CA SER A 77 -15.54 14.77 13.41
C SER A 77 -15.96 15.67 14.56
N ALA A 78 -15.33 16.84 14.71
CA ALA A 78 -15.68 17.82 15.74
C ALA A 78 -17.10 18.35 15.56
N LEU A 79 -17.46 18.82 14.37
CA LEU A 79 -18.80 19.33 14.10
C LEU A 79 -19.88 18.25 14.22
N ALA A 80 -19.62 17.01 13.79
CA ALA A 80 -20.56 15.90 13.93
C ALA A 80 -20.87 15.61 15.40
N ASN A 81 -19.84 15.54 16.24
CA ASN A 81 -19.99 15.33 17.67
C ASN A 81 -20.69 16.51 18.36
N LEU A 82 -20.31 17.75 18.04
CA LEU A 82 -20.95 18.95 18.60
C LEU A 82 -22.43 19.04 18.19
N THR A 83 -22.75 18.72 16.93
CA THR A 83 -24.13 18.66 16.44
C THR A 83 -24.93 17.58 17.17
N TRP A 84 -24.36 16.39 17.35
CA TRP A 84 -24.99 15.31 18.10
C TRP A 84 -25.24 15.69 19.56
N GLN A 85 -24.23 16.26 20.22
CA GLN A 85 -24.34 16.72 21.61
C GLN A 85 -25.42 17.79 21.76
N SER A 86 -25.44 18.79 20.88
CA SER A 86 -26.44 19.86 20.93
C SER A 86 -27.86 19.33 20.67
N ARG A 87 -28.04 18.35 19.77
CA ARG A 87 -29.35 17.71 19.54
C ARG A 87 -29.87 16.87 20.71
N THR A 88 -28.97 16.32 21.51
CA THR A 88 -29.31 15.38 22.59
C THR A 88 -29.32 16.01 23.97
N GLN A 89 -28.60 17.12 24.18
CA GLN A 89 -28.39 17.73 25.49
C GLN A 89 -28.95 19.15 25.61
N ASP A 90 -29.05 19.91 24.52
CA ASP A 90 -29.52 21.30 24.58
C ASP A 90 -31.04 21.38 24.37
N GLU A 91 -31.71 22.27 25.10
CA GLU A 91 -33.13 22.57 24.87
C GLU A 91 -33.39 23.15 23.47
N HIS A 92 -32.40 23.87 22.93
CA HIS A 92 -32.46 24.51 21.62
C HIS A 92 -31.25 24.07 20.76
N PRO A 93 -31.40 22.99 19.98
CA PRO A 93 -30.30 22.42 19.21
C PRO A 93 -29.68 23.41 18.21
N LYS A 94 -28.35 23.53 18.27
CA LYS A 94 -27.55 24.33 17.36
C LYS A 94 -27.08 23.50 16.18
N THR A 95 -27.04 24.13 15.01
CA THR A 95 -26.49 23.55 13.77
C THR A 95 -25.18 24.20 13.32
N MET A 96 -24.80 25.30 13.99
CA MET A 96 -23.64 26.13 13.68
C MET A 96 -22.87 26.41 14.97
N PHE A 97 -21.55 26.24 14.94
CA PHE A 97 -20.65 26.28 16.09
C PHE A 97 -19.53 27.27 15.87
N SER A 98 -19.18 28.04 16.90
CA SER A 98 -18.10 29.02 16.87
C SER A 98 -16.74 28.33 16.73
N LYS A 99 -15.89 28.88 15.85
CA LYS A 99 -14.49 28.42 15.73
C LYS A 99 -13.76 28.44 17.08
N ASP A 100 -13.83 29.57 17.78
CA ASP A 100 -12.99 29.83 18.95
C ASP A 100 -13.61 29.31 20.25
N LYS A 101 -14.95 29.31 20.35
CA LYS A 101 -15.65 28.85 21.57
C LYS A 101 -16.01 27.35 21.56
N ASP A 102 -16.20 26.74 20.39
CA ASP A 102 -16.69 25.36 20.30
C ASP A 102 -15.68 24.41 19.62
N ILE A 103 -15.30 24.70 18.37
CA ILE A 103 -14.52 23.78 17.52
C ILE A 103 -13.09 23.61 18.04
N ILE A 104 -12.42 24.71 18.37
CA ILE A 104 -11.03 24.65 18.88
C ILE A 104 -10.96 23.89 20.21
N PRO A 105 -11.78 24.23 21.24
CA PRO A 105 -11.78 23.49 22.50
C PRO A 105 -12.13 22.01 22.33
N PHE A 106 -13.05 21.67 21.43
CA PHE A 106 -13.40 20.27 21.18
C PHE A 106 -12.21 19.48 20.61
N ILE A 107 -11.57 20.01 19.56
CA ILE A 107 -10.39 19.37 18.96
C ILE A 107 -9.24 19.27 19.96
N ASP A 108 -9.03 20.31 20.77
CA ASP A 108 -7.98 20.34 21.78
C ASP A 108 -8.21 19.30 22.90
N LYS A 109 -9.47 19.15 23.35
CA LYS A 109 -9.88 18.16 24.36
C LYS A 109 -9.66 16.72 23.88
N TYR A 110 -9.97 16.43 22.63
CA TYR A 110 -9.90 15.07 22.07
C TYR A 110 -8.74 14.87 21.10
N TRP A 111 -7.66 15.66 21.25
CA TRP A 111 -6.51 15.66 20.35
C TRP A 111 -5.97 14.24 20.09
N GLU A 112 -5.77 13.45 21.15
CA GLU A 112 -5.20 12.10 21.10
C GLU A 112 -6.14 11.06 20.44
N CYS A 113 -7.44 11.36 20.41
CA CYS A 113 -8.42 10.53 19.70
C CYS A 113 -8.46 10.87 18.21
N MET A 114 -8.26 12.15 17.85
CA MET A 114 -8.32 12.63 16.47
C MET A 114 -7.04 12.39 15.68
N THR A 115 -5.87 12.47 16.31
CA THR A 115 -4.59 12.33 15.62
C THR A 115 -3.59 11.52 16.41
N THR A 116 -2.77 10.75 15.69
CA THR A 116 -1.62 10.02 16.25
C THR A 116 -0.37 10.91 16.38
N ARG A 117 -0.46 12.19 16.01
CA ARG A 117 0.66 13.14 16.08
C ARG A 117 0.89 13.61 17.52
N GLN A 118 2.14 13.55 17.97
CA GLN A 118 2.54 14.18 19.24
C GLN A 118 2.16 15.65 19.26
N ARG A 119 1.58 16.10 20.38
CA ARG A 119 1.08 17.47 20.56
C ARG A 119 2.25 18.46 20.42
N PRO A 120 2.23 19.35 19.41
CA PRO A 120 3.30 20.33 19.26
C PRO A 120 3.38 21.29 20.46
N GLY A 121 4.56 21.84 20.77
CA GLY A 121 4.68 22.86 21.82
C GLY A 121 3.93 24.17 21.53
N LYS A 122 3.65 24.47 20.25
CA LYS A 122 2.82 25.59 19.81
C LYS A 122 1.75 25.11 18.82
N MET A 123 0.47 25.31 19.16
CA MET A 123 -0.66 24.97 18.26
C MET A 123 -0.79 26.00 17.14
N THR A 124 -0.48 25.59 15.90
CA THR A 124 -0.64 26.46 14.70
C THR A 124 -1.81 26.06 13.81
N TRP A 125 -2.44 24.91 14.07
CA TRP A 125 -3.60 24.41 13.33
C TRP A 125 -4.86 25.31 13.44
N PRO A 126 -5.14 26.04 14.54
CA PRO A 126 -6.32 26.90 14.63
C PRO A 126 -6.40 27.96 13.52
N ASN A 127 -5.23 28.44 13.08
CA ASN A 127 -5.11 29.46 12.03
C ASN A 127 -5.55 28.95 10.65
N ASN A 128 -5.60 27.63 10.44
CA ASN A 128 -5.95 27.03 9.15
C ASN A 128 -7.41 26.57 9.07
N ILE A 129 -8.19 26.62 10.17
CA ILE A 129 -9.59 26.15 10.22
C ILE A 129 -10.44 26.90 9.20
N VAL A 130 -10.46 28.23 9.27
CA VAL A 130 -11.27 29.08 8.37
C VAL A 130 -10.95 28.78 6.92
N LYS A 131 -9.66 28.76 6.56
CA LYS A 131 -9.22 28.45 5.20
C LYS A 131 -9.66 27.07 4.72
N THR A 132 -9.57 26.05 5.60
CA THR A 132 -9.91 24.66 5.26
C THR A 132 -11.40 24.51 5.04
N MET A 133 -12.21 24.99 5.99
CA MET A 133 -13.66 24.82 5.94
C MET A 133 -14.33 25.74 4.90
N SER A 134 -13.75 26.92 4.64
CA SER A 134 -14.20 27.79 3.55
C SER A 134 -13.86 27.26 2.15
N LYS A 135 -12.90 26.33 2.03
CA LYS A 135 -12.55 25.68 0.75
C LYS A 135 -13.46 24.48 0.45
N GLU A 136 -13.77 23.68 1.47
CA GLU A 136 -14.53 22.43 1.37
C GLU A 136 -16.04 22.68 1.56
N ARG A 137 -16.63 23.46 0.64
CA ARG A 137 -18.04 23.90 0.67
C ARG A 137 -19.05 22.79 0.41
N ASP A 138 -18.58 21.66 -0.10
CA ASP A 138 -19.31 20.40 -0.27
C ASP A 138 -19.55 19.67 1.06
N VAL A 139 -18.83 20.06 2.13
CA VAL A 139 -18.95 19.43 3.46
C VAL A 139 -19.39 20.43 4.53
N PHE A 140 -18.92 21.69 4.46
CA PHE A 140 -19.12 22.67 5.53
C PHE A 140 -19.96 23.88 5.11
N LEU A 141 -20.85 24.28 6.01
CA LEU A 141 -21.47 25.59 6.04
C LEU A 141 -20.54 26.56 6.79
N VAL A 142 -20.38 27.76 6.25
CA VAL A 142 -19.56 28.82 6.87
C VAL A 142 -20.38 30.10 6.95
N LYS A 143 -20.42 30.69 8.14
CA LYS A 143 -21.02 32.00 8.38
C LYS A 143 -19.96 32.89 9.04
N GLU A 144 -19.52 33.91 8.32
CA GLU A 144 -18.42 34.78 8.75
C GLU A 144 -18.87 35.93 9.66
N HIS A 145 -20.13 36.34 9.55
CA HIS A 145 -20.72 37.46 10.30
C HIS A 145 -22.16 37.14 10.74
N PRO A 146 -22.67 37.78 11.79
CA PRO A 146 -24.08 37.70 12.17
C PRO A 146 -25.00 38.21 11.07
N ASP A 147 -26.25 37.70 11.06
CA ASP A 147 -27.24 38.20 10.10
C ASP A 147 -27.63 39.63 10.48
N PRO A 148 -27.90 40.51 9.51
CA PRO A 148 -28.36 41.88 9.79
C PRO A 148 -29.59 41.87 10.70
N GLY A 149 -29.46 42.45 11.91
CA GLY A 149 -30.53 42.52 12.91
C GLY A 149 -30.59 41.34 13.89
N SER A 150 -29.68 40.36 13.80
CA SER A 150 -29.56 39.31 14.81
C SER A 150 -28.97 39.84 16.13
N LYS A 151 -29.34 39.22 17.26
CA LYS A 151 -28.80 39.54 18.59
C LYS A 151 -27.49 38.81 18.92
N ASP A 152 -26.97 38.05 17.96
CA ASP A 152 -25.75 37.27 18.17
C ASP A 152 -24.52 38.19 18.28
N PRO A 153 -23.65 38.00 19.28
CA PRO A 153 -22.40 38.75 19.40
C PRO A 153 -21.47 38.50 18.20
N GLU A 154 -20.84 39.56 17.68
CA GLU A 154 -19.85 39.46 16.59
C GLU A 154 -18.67 38.55 16.96
N GLU A 155 -18.30 38.52 18.24
CA GLU A 155 -17.21 37.69 18.78
C GLU A 155 -17.46 36.17 18.69
N ASP A 156 -18.71 35.73 18.45
CA ASP A 156 -19.01 34.31 18.27
C ASP A 156 -18.67 33.81 16.85
N TYR A 157 -18.36 34.73 15.93
CA TYR A 157 -18.08 34.44 14.54
C TYR A 157 -16.56 34.38 14.27
N PRO A 158 -16.12 33.56 13.28
CA PRO A 158 -16.92 32.78 12.34
C PRO A 158 -17.53 31.50 12.95
N LYS A 159 -18.76 31.18 12.52
CA LYS A 159 -19.46 29.94 12.85
C LYS A 159 -19.44 28.96 11.68
N PHE A 160 -19.36 27.67 12.00
CA PHE A 160 -19.33 26.59 11.02
C PHE A 160 -20.32 25.49 11.36
N GLY A 161 -20.87 24.84 10.34
CA GLY A 161 -21.79 23.71 10.47
C GLY A 161 -21.55 22.67 9.39
N LEU A 162 -22.23 21.53 9.51
CA LEU A 162 -22.23 20.51 8.46
C LEU A 162 -23.25 20.85 7.39
N LEU A 163 -22.90 20.64 6.12
CA LEU A 163 -23.84 20.77 5.00
C LEU A 163 -24.92 19.69 5.09
N ASP A 164 -24.50 18.43 5.30
CA ASP A 164 -25.41 17.33 5.57
C ASP A 164 -25.77 17.31 7.07
N GLN A 165 -27.06 17.41 7.37
CA GLN A 165 -27.57 17.38 8.73
C GLN A 165 -27.91 15.95 9.19
N ASP A 166 -27.91 14.97 8.28
CA ASP A 166 -28.05 13.56 8.63
C ASP A 166 -26.69 12.96 9.01
N LEU A 167 -26.46 12.84 10.32
CA LEU A 167 -25.21 12.32 10.84
C LEU A 167 -25.01 10.82 10.54
N SER A 168 -26.06 10.10 10.11
CA SER A 168 -25.96 8.68 9.76
C SER A 168 -25.15 8.46 8.47
N ASN A 169 -25.10 9.47 7.58
CA ASN A 169 -24.31 9.47 6.36
C ASN A 169 -22.81 9.70 6.59
N ILE A 170 -22.42 10.09 7.81
CA ILE A 170 -21.02 10.32 8.14
C ILE A 170 -20.33 8.98 8.34
N GLY A 171 -19.44 8.63 7.41
CA GLY A 171 -18.60 7.46 7.48
C GLY A 171 -17.27 7.64 6.76
N PRO A 172 -16.36 6.67 6.91
CA PRO A 172 -15.13 6.61 6.13
C PRO A 172 -15.45 6.60 4.63
N ALA A 173 -14.68 7.37 3.85
CA ALA A 173 -14.72 7.29 2.40
C ALA A 173 -14.02 6.00 1.95
N TYR A 174 -14.71 4.86 2.07
CA TYR A 174 -14.38 3.69 1.28
C TYR A 174 -14.74 4.04 -0.17
N ASP A 175 -13.80 3.84 -1.08
CA ASP A 175 -13.96 4.20 -2.49
C ASP A 175 -15.07 3.32 -3.08
N ASN A 176 -16.31 3.79 -2.93
CA ASN A 176 -17.48 3.08 -3.39
C ASN A 176 -17.51 3.26 -4.91
N GLN A 177 -16.93 2.30 -5.64
CA GLN A 177 -17.33 2.03 -7.02
C GLN A 177 -18.79 1.56 -7.02
N LYS A 178 -19.72 2.49 -6.80
CA LYS A 178 -21.09 2.38 -7.25
C LYS A 178 -21.29 3.42 -8.34
N GLN A 179 -21.67 2.89 -9.50
CA GLN A 179 -22.05 3.56 -10.74
C GLN A 179 -22.69 4.95 -10.49
N SER A 180 -22.03 6.00 -10.97
CA SER A 180 -22.73 7.16 -11.48
C SER A 180 -22.00 7.68 -12.71
N SER A 181 -22.63 7.41 -13.84
CA SER A 181 -22.34 7.93 -15.15
C SER A 181 -22.61 9.44 -15.17
N THR A 182 -21.56 10.26 -15.18
CA THR A 182 -21.55 11.53 -15.93
C THR A 182 -20.12 11.98 -16.16
N VAL A 183 -19.78 12.06 -17.45
CA VAL A 183 -18.57 12.66 -18.00
C VAL A 183 -18.58 14.16 -17.72
N SER A 184 -17.49 14.69 -17.19
CA SER A 184 -17.14 16.10 -17.36
C SER A 184 -15.64 16.24 -17.65
N THR A 185 -15.41 16.54 -18.92
CA THR A 185 -14.16 16.96 -19.55
C THR A 185 -13.62 18.27 -18.99
N GLY A 186 -12.29 18.33 -18.83
CA GLY A 186 -11.49 19.55 -18.69
C GLY A 186 -10.13 19.14 -18.11
N GLY A 187 -9.04 19.04 -18.87
CA GLY A 187 -8.54 20.00 -19.84
C GLY A 187 -7.33 20.68 -19.20
N ASN A 188 -6.12 20.16 -19.47
CA ASN A 188 -4.85 20.89 -19.62
C ASN A 188 -3.64 19.99 -19.36
N LEU A 189 -3.12 19.36 -20.42
CA LEU A 189 -1.71 19.02 -20.53
C LEU A 189 -1.32 19.31 -21.98
N ASN A 190 -0.79 20.51 -22.23
CA ASN A 190 -0.18 20.85 -23.49
C ASN A 190 1.32 20.60 -23.36
N GLY A 191 1.80 19.56 -24.04
CA GLY A 191 3.21 19.25 -24.19
C GLY A 191 3.83 20.16 -25.25
N GLY A 192 4.90 20.85 -24.88
CA GLY A 192 5.77 21.59 -25.79
C GLY A 192 7.20 21.04 -25.67
N ILE A 193 7.69 20.45 -26.74
CA ILE A 193 9.03 19.91 -26.94
C ILE A 193 10.00 21.07 -27.23
N ALA A 194 11.20 21.09 -26.62
CA ALA A 194 12.48 21.40 -27.29
C ALA A 194 13.68 21.27 -26.33
N ALA A 195 14.81 20.83 -26.91
CA ALA A 195 16.09 20.52 -26.29
C ALA A 195 16.92 21.75 -25.84
N GLY A 196 17.88 21.52 -24.93
CA GLY A 196 19.09 22.36 -24.80
C GLY A 196 19.59 22.67 -23.39
N SER A 197 20.75 22.09 -23.06
CA SER A 197 21.85 22.60 -22.21
C SER A 197 21.65 23.03 -20.74
N SER A 198 22.60 22.57 -19.92
CA SER A 198 23.13 23.10 -18.66
C SER A 198 22.62 24.46 -18.16
N GLY A 199 22.13 24.49 -16.92
CA GLY A 199 21.94 25.73 -16.17
C GLY A 199 21.52 25.51 -14.70
N LYS A 200 22.43 25.77 -13.77
CA LYS A 200 22.20 25.86 -12.31
C LYS A 200 20.98 26.74 -11.98
N GLY A 201 20.04 26.21 -11.20
CA GLY A 201 18.83 26.91 -10.73
C GLY A 201 18.64 26.88 -9.21
N ARG A 202 19.14 27.94 -8.56
CA ARG A 202 18.83 28.56 -7.25
C ARG A 202 17.88 27.85 -6.28
N GLY A 203 18.43 27.55 -5.09
CA GLY A 203 17.73 26.97 -3.95
C GLY A 203 16.80 27.91 -3.18
N ALA A 204 15.87 27.30 -2.44
CA ALA A 204 15.06 27.93 -1.41
C ALA A 204 15.61 27.52 -0.03
N LYS A 205 16.19 28.48 0.69
CA LYS A 205 16.52 28.37 2.12
C LYS A 205 15.24 28.08 2.91
N ARG A 206 15.25 27.09 3.80
CA ARG A 206 14.38 27.13 4.98
C ARG A 206 15.09 26.70 6.26
N LYS A 207 14.77 27.49 7.28
CA LYS A 207 15.40 27.70 8.58
C LYS A 207 15.15 26.50 9.49
N GLN A 208 16.22 25.99 10.09
CA GLN A 208 16.26 25.00 11.15
C GLN A 208 15.70 25.61 12.45
N GLN A 209 15.05 24.79 13.28
CA GLN A 209 14.80 25.14 14.68
C GLN A 209 15.04 23.91 15.56
N ASP A 210 16.15 23.96 16.28
CA ASP A 210 16.59 23.02 17.33
C ASP A 210 15.63 22.97 18.52
N GLY A 211 15.66 21.83 19.22
CA GLY A 211 15.24 21.74 20.63
C GLY A 211 14.89 20.33 21.08
N GLY A 212 15.86 19.59 21.59
CA GLY A 212 15.64 18.32 22.31
C GLY A 212 15.32 18.52 23.79
N THR A 213 14.74 17.51 24.45
CA THR A 213 15.21 16.98 25.74
C THR A 213 14.51 15.67 26.13
N THR A 214 15.31 14.85 26.80
CA THR A 214 15.17 13.46 27.28
C THR A 214 14.18 13.24 28.43
N GLY A 215 13.63 12.03 28.53
CA GLY A 215 13.00 11.50 29.75
C GLY A 215 12.59 10.03 29.61
N THR A 216 13.39 9.12 30.17
CA THR A 216 13.22 7.66 30.15
C THR A 216 12.20 7.17 31.18
N THR A 217 11.33 6.22 30.81
CA THR A 217 10.87 5.13 31.70
C THR A 217 10.40 3.93 30.87
N LYS A 218 10.90 2.74 31.23
CA LYS A 218 10.73 1.47 30.53
C LYS A 218 9.29 0.95 30.65
N LYS A 219 8.62 0.65 29.53
CA LYS A 219 7.67 -0.46 29.34
C LYS A 219 7.32 -0.64 27.84
N ALA A 220 7.42 -1.90 27.38
CA ALA A 220 7.14 -2.44 26.05
C ALA A 220 7.96 -1.88 24.87
N ARG A 221 8.76 -2.75 24.21
CA ARG A 221 9.52 -2.45 22.99
C ARG A 221 8.56 -2.06 21.84
N SER A 222 8.27 -0.78 21.69
CA SER A 222 8.08 -0.17 20.38
C SER A 222 9.42 0.44 20.00
N ASP A 223 10.13 -0.25 19.11
CA ASP A 223 11.45 0.17 18.63
C ASP A 223 11.33 1.51 17.87
N PRO A 224 11.99 2.59 18.31
CA PRO A 224 11.94 3.89 17.64
C PRO A 224 12.67 3.90 16.28
N LEU A 225 13.28 2.78 15.86
CA LEU A 225 13.99 2.62 14.58
C LEU A 225 13.07 2.60 13.33
N PHE A 226 11.75 2.51 13.49
CA PHE A 226 10.81 2.35 12.37
C PHE A 226 10.01 3.64 12.07
N SER A 227 10.70 4.65 11.54
CA SER A 227 10.05 5.84 10.95
C SER A 227 9.96 5.77 9.41
N ALA A 228 10.07 4.58 8.81
CA ALA A 228 9.44 4.32 7.53
C ALA A 228 7.92 4.36 7.77
N GLN A 229 7.21 5.24 7.07
CA GLN A 229 5.76 5.38 7.21
C GLN A 229 5.12 3.98 7.10
N ARG A 230 4.37 3.55 8.12
CA ARG A 230 3.83 2.17 8.20
C ARG A 230 3.16 1.80 6.89
N LEU A 231 3.59 0.70 6.28
CA LEU A 231 3.02 0.24 5.01
C LEU A 231 1.49 0.08 5.16
N PRO A 232 0.70 0.45 4.15
CA PRO A 232 -0.73 0.22 4.21
C PRO A 232 -1.02 -1.30 4.22
N PRO A 233 -2.23 -1.73 4.61
CA PRO A 233 -2.51 -3.12 4.99
C PRO A 233 -2.20 -4.16 3.90
N HIS A 234 -2.35 -3.77 2.63
CA HIS A 234 -1.96 -4.56 1.45
C HIS A 234 -0.44 -4.72 1.24
N GLY A 235 0.40 -4.24 2.17
CA GLY A 235 1.83 -4.52 2.23
C GLY A 235 2.72 -3.79 1.22
N TYR A 236 2.26 -2.68 0.62
CA TYR A 236 3.05 -1.92 -0.36
C TYR A 236 2.57 -0.46 -0.44
N PRO A 237 3.39 0.54 -0.82
CA PRO A 237 2.92 1.91 -0.97
C PRO A 237 1.89 2.09 -2.11
N LEU A 238 0.82 2.87 -1.86
CA LEU A 238 -0.22 3.18 -2.86
C LEU A 238 0.38 3.91 -4.08
N GLU A 239 1.25 4.87 -3.82
CA GLU A 239 2.07 5.52 -4.83
C GLU A 239 3.49 4.96 -4.76
N HIS A 240 3.94 4.38 -5.87
CA HIS A 240 5.26 3.77 -6.01
C HIS A 240 5.81 4.00 -7.42
N PRO A 241 7.14 4.04 -7.56
CA PRO A 241 7.76 4.00 -8.88
C PRO A 241 7.55 2.62 -9.52
N PHE A 242 7.17 2.58 -10.79
CA PHE A 242 7.04 1.36 -11.58
C PHE A 242 8.38 0.98 -12.20
N ASN A 243 8.64 -0.32 -12.35
CA ASN A 243 9.77 -0.82 -13.14
C ASN A 243 9.57 -0.42 -14.61
N LYS A 244 10.42 0.47 -15.12
CA LYS A 244 10.33 1.03 -16.48
C LYS A 244 11.67 1.59 -16.95
N ASP A 245 11.78 1.83 -18.26
CA ASP A 245 12.91 2.54 -18.88
C ASP A 245 14.30 1.94 -18.55
N GLY A 246 14.35 0.63 -18.28
CA GLY A 246 15.58 -0.08 -17.90
C GLY A 246 16.00 0.14 -16.44
N TYR A 247 15.07 0.50 -15.56
CA TYR A 247 15.29 0.62 -14.13
C TYR A 247 14.28 -0.20 -13.34
N ARG A 248 14.77 -0.86 -12.29
CA ARG A 248 13.98 -1.56 -11.29
C ARG A 248 14.04 -0.84 -9.96
N TYR A 249 12.89 -0.81 -9.31
CA TYR A 249 12.68 -0.19 -8.01
C TYR A 249 12.22 -1.23 -7.01
N ILE A 250 13.02 -1.44 -5.98
CA ILE A 250 12.77 -2.46 -4.96
C ILE A 250 12.52 -1.72 -3.66
N LEU A 251 11.34 -1.91 -3.07
CA LEU A 251 10.98 -1.24 -1.82
C LEU A 251 11.99 -1.60 -0.74
N ALA A 252 12.50 -0.59 -0.04
CA ALA A 252 13.49 -0.74 1.01
C ALA A 252 12.87 -0.46 2.38
N GLU A 253 13.30 -1.22 3.39
CA GLU A 253 13.00 -1.00 4.80
C GLU A 253 14.29 -0.94 5.62
N PRO A 254 14.29 -0.27 6.78
CA PRO A 254 15.43 -0.29 7.70
C PRO A 254 15.84 -1.73 8.02
N ASP A 255 17.14 -2.03 7.94
CA ASP A 255 17.65 -3.36 8.27
C ASP A 255 17.86 -3.49 9.79
N PRO A 256 17.11 -4.35 10.49
CA PRO A 256 17.26 -4.53 11.94
C PRO A 256 18.59 -5.18 12.33
N HIS A 257 19.34 -5.75 11.39
CA HIS A 257 20.64 -6.39 11.62
C HIS A 257 21.82 -5.50 11.19
N ALA A 258 21.57 -4.26 10.77
CA ALA A 258 22.65 -3.34 10.42
C ALA A 258 23.53 -3.04 11.65
N PRO A 259 24.86 -2.94 11.49
CA PRO A 259 25.81 -2.82 12.60
C PRO A 259 25.71 -1.51 13.38
N ASP A 260 25.16 -0.45 12.79
CA ASP A 260 25.01 0.88 13.39
C ASP A 260 23.59 1.44 13.18
N PRO A 261 22.55 0.86 13.81
CA PRO A 261 21.16 1.27 13.59
C PRO A 261 20.88 2.71 14.06
N GLU A 262 21.72 3.26 14.93
CA GLU A 262 21.65 4.66 15.38
C GLU A 262 21.96 5.67 14.26
N LYS A 263 22.68 5.27 13.19
CA LYS A 263 22.95 6.12 12.01
C LYS A 263 21.74 6.29 11.10
N LEU A 264 20.66 5.57 11.38
CA LEU A 264 19.42 5.61 10.61
C LEU A 264 18.59 6.88 10.89
N GLU A 265 19.03 7.75 11.81
CA GLU A 265 18.41 9.06 12.05
C GLU A 265 18.34 9.87 10.73
N LEU A 266 17.12 10.04 10.22
CA LEU A 266 16.83 10.56 8.87
C LEU A 266 17.31 11.99 8.63
N ASP A 267 17.63 12.77 9.66
CA ASP A 267 18.00 14.18 9.54
C ASP A 267 19.48 14.41 9.16
N CYS A 268 20.28 13.35 9.04
CA CYS A 268 21.73 13.44 8.74
C CYS A 268 22.07 13.50 7.24
N TRP A 269 21.13 13.13 6.36
CA TRP A 269 21.43 12.75 4.97
C TRP A 269 21.01 13.80 3.92
N ALA A 270 20.68 15.02 4.33
CA ALA A 270 20.36 16.10 3.39
C ALA A 270 21.56 16.40 2.47
N GLY A 271 21.47 15.96 1.21
CA GLY A 271 22.52 16.17 0.19
C GLY A 271 23.64 15.13 0.18
N LYS A 272 23.54 14.05 0.98
CA LYS A 272 24.45 12.90 0.94
C LYS A 272 23.71 11.65 0.43
N PRO A 273 24.40 10.72 -0.24
CA PRO A 273 23.79 9.45 -0.62
C PRO A 273 23.34 8.69 0.63
N ILE A 274 22.14 8.10 0.57
CA ILE A 274 21.58 7.31 1.66
C ILE A 274 22.38 5.98 1.72
N PRO A 275 22.92 5.60 2.89
CA PRO A 275 23.74 4.40 3.03
C PRO A 275 22.89 3.14 2.85
N GLY A 276 23.11 2.38 1.77
CA GLY A 276 22.29 1.22 1.42
C GLY A 276 22.50 -0.01 2.31
N ASP A 277 23.64 -0.10 2.97
CA ASP A 277 23.96 -1.10 3.98
C ASP A 277 23.04 -1.02 5.21
N LEU A 278 22.47 0.15 5.51
CA LEU A 278 21.52 0.31 6.61
C LEU A 278 20.09 -0.16 6.27
N TYR A 279 19.84 -0.58 5.04
CA TYR A 279 18.53 -0.97 4.55
C TYR A 279 18.56 -2.37 3.95
N ARG A 280 17.38 -2.96 3.78
CA ARG A 280 17.17 -4.24 3.11
C ARG A 280 15.91 -4.22 2.26
N ALA A 281 15.80 -5.15 1.33
CA ALA A 281 14.59 -5.29 0.52
C ALA A 281 13.39 -5.64 1.42
N CYS A 282 12.31 -4.89 1.28
CA CYS A 282 11.05 -5.14 1.99
C CYS A 282 10.31 -6.29 1.29
N LEU A 283 10.36 -7.47 1.92
CA LEU A 283 9.71 -8.67 1.44
C LEU A 283 8.48 -8.97 2.30
N TYR A 284 7.43 -9.45 1.64
CA TYR A 284 6.18 -9.79 2.29
C TYR A 284 6.14 -11.30 2.53
N GLU A 285 5.68 -11.75 3.70
CA GLU A 285 5.60 -13.17 4.07
C GLU A 285 4.62 -14.00 3.20
N ARG A 286 3.79 -13.32 2.39
CA ARG A 286 2.85 -13.93 1.44
C ARG A 286 3.25 -13.61 0.00
N VAL A 287 3.07 -14.62 -0.87
CA VAL A 287 3.16 -14.43 -2.32
C VAL A 287 1.89 -13.73 -2.81
N LEU A 288 2.07 -12.59 -3.48
CA LEU A 288 1.02 -11.72 -3.99
C LEU A 288 1.41 -11.23 -5.39
N LEU A 289 0.52 -10.53 -6.09
CA LEU A 289 0.89 -9.80 -7.30
C LEU A 289 1.70 -8.54 -6.93
N ALA A 290 2.85 -8.36 -7.57
CA ALA A 290 3.75 -7.24 -7.31
C ALA A 290 3.19 -5.94 -7.87
N LEU A 291 3.05 -4.90 -7.03
CA LEU A 291 2.51 -3.61 -7.48
C LEU A 291 3.51 -2.81 -8.33
N HIS A 292 4.80 -2.87 -7.98
CA HIS A 292 5.89 -2.21 -8.72
C HIS A 292 6.27 -2.93 -10.01
N ASP A 293 5.98 -4.24 -10.09
CA ASP A 293 6.44 -5.12 -11.15
C ASP A 293 5.29 -5.52 -12.09
N ARG A 294 4.61 -4.49 -12.61
CA ARG A 294 3.47 -4.59 -13.50
C ARG A 294 3.43 -3.43 -14.49
N ALA A 295 2.73 -3.64 -15.60
CA ALA A 295 2.35 -2.55 -16.48
C ALA A 295 1.40 -1.56 -15.77
N PRO A 296 1.60 -0.23 -15.82
CA PRO A 296 0.77 0.75 -15.10
C PRO A 296 -0.72 0.70 -15.44
N GLN A 297 -1.07 0.25 -16.65
CA GLN A 297 -2.45 0.12 -17.11
C GLN A 297 -3.19 -1.11 -16.55
N LEU A 298 -2.50 -2.06 -15.92
CA LEU A 298 -3.16 -3.17 -15.26
C LEU A 298 -3.79 -2.69 -13.96
N LYS A 299 -4.98 -3.21 -13.65
CA LYS A 299 -5.65 -2.99 -12.37
C LYS A 299 -5.47 -4.23 -11.51
N ILE A 300 -5.09 -4.05 -10.26
CA ILE A 300 -4.94 -5.13 -9.29
C ILE A 300 -5.95 -4.88 -8.18
N SER A 301 -6.62 -5.93 -7.72
CA SER A 301 -7.54 -5.87 -6.57
C SER A 301 -6.81 -5.52 -5.27
N ASP A 302 -7.53 -5.03 -4.26
CA ASP A 302 -6.93 -4.60 -2.99
C ASP A 302 -6.22 -5.73 -2.24
N ASP A 303 -6.70 -6.97 -2.38
CA ASP A 303 -6.08 -8.17 -1.83
C ASP A 303 -4.84 -8.65 -2.60
N ARG A 304 -4.55 -8.02 -3.76
CA ARG A 304 -3.42 -8.28 -4.64
C ARG A 304 -3.36 -9.70 -5.20
N LEU A 305 -4.54 -10.32 -5.39
CA LEU A 305 -4.66 -11.67 -5.95
C LEU A 305 -5.31 -11.69 -7.34
N THR A 306 -6.08 -10.66 -7.69
CA THR A 306 -6.74 -10.53 -8.99
C THR A 306 -6.12 -9.41 -9.81
N VAL A 307 -5.96 -9.64 -11.12
CA VAL A 307 -5.52 -8.63 -12.08
C VAL A 307 -6.50 -8.54 -13.24
N VAL A 308 -6.81 -7.31 -13.64
CA VAL A 308 -7.68 -6.98 -14.78
C VAL A 308 -6.91 -6.10 -15.75
N GLY A 309 -6.98 -6.44 -17.03
CA GLY A 309 -6.45 -5.66 -18.14
C GLY A 309 -7.55 -5.26 -19.11
N GLU A 310 -7.48 -4.04 -19.63
CA GLU A 310 -8.51 -3.51 -20.55
C GLU A 310 -8.03 -3.45 -22.00
N LYS A 311 -6.82 -2.91 -22.22
CA LYS A 311 -6.31 -2.57 -23.56
C LYS A 311 -4.94 -3.18 -23.80
N GLY A 312 -4.84 -3.92 -24.91
CA GLY A 312 -3.60 -4.51 -25.36
C GLY A 312 -3.09 -5.61 -24.42
N TYR A 313 -1.96 -6.19 -24.78
CA TYR A 313 -1.27 -7.11 -23.89
C TYR A 313 -0.43 -6.33 -22.89
N SER A 314 -0.41 -6.82 -21.66
CA SER A 314 0.34 -6.26 -20.55
C SER A 314 0.60 -7.39 -19.55
N MET A 315 1.61 -7.20 -18.69
CA MET A 315 2.05 -8.25 -17.77
C MET A 315 2.21 -7.71 -16.35
N VAL A 316 1.94 -8.59 -15.40
CA VAL A 316 2.25 -8.46 -13.97
C VAL A 316 2.99 -9.72 -13.53
N ARG A 317 3.93 -9.59 -12.59
CA ARG A 317 4.60 -10.71 -11.95
C ARG A 317 4.18 -10.87 -10.50
N ALA A 318 4.39 -12.07 -9.96
CA ALA A 318 4.27 -12.31 -8.53
C ALA A 318 5.39 -11.59 -7.76
N SER A 319 5.19 -11.36 -6.46
CA SER A 319 6.16 -10.74 -5.57
C SER A 319 7.39 -11.61 -5.30
N HIS A 320 7.32 -12.91 -5.61
CA HIS A 320 8.37 -13.88 -5.34
C HIS A 320 8.72 -14.65 -6.61
N GLY A 321 9.98 -15.09 -6.70
CA GLY A 321 10.51 -15.86 -7.82
C GLY A 321 11.08 -17.20 -7.38
N VAL A 322 11.22 -18.13 -8.33
CA VAL A 322 11.78 -19.46 -8.11
C VAL A 322 13.21 -19.52 -8.64
N ARG A 323 14.14 -20.07 -7.84
CA ARG A 323 15.56 -20.21 -8.20
C ARG A 323 16.02 -21.66 -8.38
N LYS A 324 15.37 -22.61 -7.69
CA LYS A 324 15.70 -24.04 -7.69
C LYS A 324 14.54 -24.90 -7.19
N GLY A 325 14.58 -26.19 -7.46
CA GLY A 325 13.63 -27.18 -6.99
C GLY A 325 12.28 -27.14 -7.72
N ALA A 326 11.37 -27.98 -7.26
CA ALA A 326 10.03 -28.17 -7.81
C ALA A 326 8.98 -27.34 -7.07
N TRP A 327 8.21 -26.55 -7.82
CA TRP A 327 7.21 -25.62 -7.32
C TRP A 327 5.92 -25.68 -8.11
N TYR A 328 4.81 -25.34 -7.45
CA TYR A 328 3.49 -25.40 -8.05
C TYR A 328 2.60 -24.25 -7.56
N PHE A 329 1.81 -23.65 -8.45
CA PHE A 329 0.78 -22.65 -8.14
C PHE A 329 -0.38 -22.73 -9.13
N GLU A 330 -1.45 -21.98 -8.88
CA GLU A 330 -2.61 -21.94 -9.78
C GLU A 330 -3.06 -20.54 -10.11
N ILE A 331 -3.78 -20.45 -11.21
CA ILE A 331 -4.47 -19.27 -11.67
C ILE A 331 -5.91 -19.65 -11.99
N THR A 332 -6.84 -18.98 -11.31
CA THR A 332 -8.27 -19.04 -11.63
C THR A 332 -8.59 -17.96 -12.68
N VAL A 333 -9.36 -18.33 -13.69
CA VAL A 333 -9.86 -17.39 -14.71
C VAL A 333 -11.29 -16.99 -14.38
N ASP A 334 -11.46 -15.88 -13.65
CA ASP A 334 -12.78 -15.45 -13.18
C ASP A 334 -13.67 -14.92 -14.30
N GLU A 335 -13.11 -14.06 -15.17
CA GLU A 335 -13.82 -13.43 -16.28
C GLU A 335 -12.94 -13.45 -17.54
N MET A 336 -13.53 -13.87 -18.68
CA MET A 336 -12.87 -13.83 -19.97
C MET A 336 -13.88 -13.44 -21.06
N PRO A 337 -14.12 -12.14 -21.26
CA PRO A 337 -15.08 -11.67 -22.25
C PRO A 337 -14.75 -12.15 -23.67
N PRO A 338 -15.74 -12.21 -24.59
CA PRO A 338 -15.49 -12.54 -25.98
C PRO A 338 -14.38 -11.67 -26.57
N ASP A 339 -13.62 -12.25 -27.49
CA ASP A 339 -12.45 -11.63 -28.13
C ASP A 339 -11.24 -11.30 -27.25
N THR A 340 -11.32 -11.47 -25.93
CA THR A 340 -10.15 -11.38 -25.06
C THR A 340 -9.27 -12.63 -25.13
N ALA A 341 -8.01 -12.50 -24.70
CA ALA A 341 -7.09 -13.63 -24.56
C ALA A 341 -6.07 -13.35 -23.47
N ALA A 342 -5.99 -14.24 -22.49
CA ALA A 342 -4.92 -14.25 -21.50
C ALA A 342 -3.73 -15.11 -21.96
N ARG A 343 -2.53 -14.75 -21.47
CA ARG A 343 -1.32 -15.56 -21.52
C ARG A 343 -0.77 -15.71 -20.10
N LEU A 344 -0.58 -16.95 -19.68
CA LEU A 344 -0.20 -17.31 -18.33
C LEU A 344 1.08 -18.17 -18.35
N GLY A 345 1.93 -18.06 -17.35
CA GLY A 345 3.20 -18.82 -17.31
C GLY A 345 4.27 -18.13 -16.47
N TRP A 346 5.53 -18.22 -16.91
CA TRP A 346 6.70 -17.79 -16.16
C TRP A 346 7.50 -16.73 -16.93
N SER A 347 8.07 -15.79 -16.18
CA SER A 347 8.97 -14.76 -16.69
C SER A 347 10.15 -14.62 -15.74
N GLN A 348 11.35 -14.47 -16.30
CA GLN A 348 12.47 -13.88 -15.56
C GLN A 348 12.25 -12.36 -15.36
N PRO A 349 12.99 -11.72 -14.43
CA PRO A 349 12.75 -10.31 -14.06
C PRO A 349 12.82 -9.32 -15.23
N LEU A 350 13.65 -9.59 -16.24
CA LEU A 350 13.85 -8.70 -17.39
C LEU A 350 12.81 -8.83 -18.50
N GLY A 351 11.75 -9.63 -18.27
CA GLY A 351 10.64 -9.72 -19.21
C GLY A 351 9.91 -8.38 -19.36
N ASN A 352 9.59 -7.98 -20.59
CA ASN A 352 8.97 -6.67 -20.85
C ASN A 352 7.51 -6.63 -20.38
N LEU A 353 7.24 -5.85 -19.33
CA LEU A 353 5.91 -5.73 -18.72
C LEU A 353 4.84 -5.13 -19.66
N GLN A 354 5.25 -4.38 -20.69
CA GLN A 354 4.36 -3.79 -21.70
C GLN A 354 4.06 -4.75 -22.87
N ALA A 355 4.67 -5.94 -22.87
CA ALA A 355 4.51 -6.95 -23.92
C ALA A 355 3.71 -8.16 -23.42
N PRO A 356 3.12 -8.97 -24.31
CA PRO A 356 2.55 -10.25 -23.92
C PRO A 356 3.62 -11.17 -23.35
N LEU A 357 3.30 -11.91 -22.28
CA LEU A 357 4.15 -12.98 -21.78
C LEU A 357 4.51 -13.96 -22.92
N GLY A 358 5.79 -14.31 -23.05
CA GLY A 358 6.35 -15.11 -24.15
C GLY A 358 6.74 -14.29 -25.38
N TYR A 359 6.76 -12.95 -25.31
CA TYR A 359 7.25 -12.06 -26.37
C TYR A 359 8.76 -12.13 -26.53
N ASP A 360 9.49 -12.14 -25.41
CA ASP A 360 10.95 -12.08 -25.33
C ASP A 360 11.58 -13.45 -25.01
N LYS A 361 12.91 -13.44 -24.81
CA LYS A 361 13.71 -14.61 -24.42
C LYS A 361 13.58 -14.95 -22.94
N PHE A 362 13.03 -14.05 -22.14
CA PHE A 362 12.96 -14.15 -20.68
C PHE A 362 11.68 -14.82 -20.21
N SER A 363 10.70 -15.02 -21.09
CA SER A 363 9.36 -15.47 -20.73
C SER A 363 8.88 -16.66 -21.56
N TYR A 364 8.03 -17.46 -20.91
CA TYR A 364 7.37 -18.64 -21.46
C TYR A 364 5.90 -18.57 -21.06
N SER A 365 5.00 -18.68 -22.02
CA SER A 365 3.58 -18.56 -21.74
C SER A 365 2.73 -19.58 -22.44
N TRP A 366 1.49 -19.67 -21.97
CA TRP A 366 0.43 -20.46 -22.53
C TRP A 366 -0.81 -19.59 -22.72
N ARG A 367 -1.27 -19.50 -23.97
CA ARG A 367 -2.37 -18.65 -24.39
C ARG A 367 -3.70 -19.40 -24.33
N SER A 368 -4.69 -18.76 -23.71
CA SER A 368 -6.12 -19.16 -23.67
C SER A 368 -6.65 -19.62 -25.02
N LYS A 369 -6.58 -18.76 -26.04
CA LYS A 369 -7.01 -19.11 -27.39
C LYS A 369 -6.14 -20.20 -28.01
N LYS A 370 -6.76 -21.34 -28.32
CA LYS A 370 -6.18 -22.52 -29.01
C LYS A 370 -5.06 -23.24 -28.24
N GLY A 371 -4.88 -22.95 -26.94
CA GLY A 371 -3.91 -23.67 -26.10
C GLY A 371 -2.48 -23.66 -26.63
N THR A 372 -2.03 -22.52 -27.15
CA THR A 372 -0.71 -22.36 -27.78
C THR A 372 0.32 -21.89 -26.77
N LYS A 373 1.48 -22.54 -26.73
CA LYS A 373 2.64 -22.07 -25.96
C LYS A 373 3.43 -21.03 -26.76
N PHE A 374 3.92 -19.99 -26.10
CA PHE A 374 4.70 -18.91 -26.68
C PHE A 374 6.04 -18.72 -25.97
N HIS A 375 7.07 -18.48 -26.76
CA HIS A 375 8.39 -18.04 -26.32
C HIS A 375 9.04 -17.30 -27.49
N GLN A 376 9.71 -16.17 -27.24
CA GLN A 376 10.30 -15.31 -28.30
C GLN A 376 9.31 -14.96 -29.41
N SER A 377 8.04 -14.70 -29.03
CA SER A 377 6.93 -14.44 -29.95
C SER A 377 6.56 -15.60 -30.90
N ILE A 378 7.16 -16.79 -30.73
CA ILE A 378 6.88 -17.97 -31.53
C ILE A 378 5.83 -18.82 -30.83
N GLY A 379 4.64 -18.90 -31.44
CA GLY A 379 3.54 -19.72 -30.97
C GLY A 379 3.60 -21.15 -31.52
N LYS A 380 3.46 -22.16 -30.67
CA LYS A 380 3.32 -23.57 -31.05
C LYS A 380 2.09 -24.16 -30.39
N HIS A 381 1.33 -24.98 -31.11
CA HIS A 381 0.24 -25.74 -30.51
C HIS A 381 0.79 -26.62 -29.38
N TYR A 382 0.09 -26.64 -28.24
CA TYR A 382 0.54 -27.36 -27.06
C TYR A 382 -0.58 -28.15 -26.40
N SER A 383 -1.78 -27.58 -26.34
CA SER A 383 -2.96 -28.20 -25.74
C SER A 383 -4.24 -27.60 -26.31
N SER A 384 -5.39 -28.02 -25.79
CA SER A 384 -6.65 -27.31 -25.96
C SER A 384 -6.60 -25.93 -25.31
N GLY A 385 -7.44 -25.01 -25.79
CA GLY A 385 -7.61 -23.71 -25.13
C GLY A 385 -8.25 -23.82 -23.76
N TYR A 386 -8.06 -22.78 -22.95
CA TYR A 386 -8.74 -22.57 -21.66
C TYR A 386 -9.61 -21.31 -21.72
N GLY A 387 -10.59 -21.22 -20.84
CA GLY A 387 -11.59 -20.16 -20.80
C GLY A 387 -12.02 -19.76 -19.39
N GLN A 388 -13.09 -18.98 -19.33
CA GLN A 388 -13.69 -18.53 -18.08
C GLN A 388 -14.13 -19.71 -17.21
N GLY A 389 -13.85 -19.62 -15.91
CA GLY A 389 -14.16 -20.65 -14.91
C GLY A 389 -13.07 -21.73 -14.76
N ASP A 390 -12.08 -21.76 -15.64
CA ASP A 390 -10.98 -22.72 -15.54
C ASP A 390 -10.03 -22.35 -14.39
N ILE A 391 -9.52 -23.38 -13.71
CA ILE A 391 -8.44 -23.27 -12.73
C ILE A 391 -7.23 -24.02 -13.28
N LEU A 392 -6.15 -23.30 -13.49
CA LEU A 392 -5.00 -23.75 -14.26
C LEU A 392 -3.80 -23.82 -13.32
N GLY A 393 -3.19 -24.99 -13.18
CA GLY A 393 -1.99 -25.15 -12.36
C GLY A 393 -0.69 -25.16 -13.17
N PHE A 394 0.34 -24.63 -12.55
CA PHE A 394 1.62 -24.29 -13.16
C PHE A 394 2.75 -24.92 -12.35
N TYR A 395 3.32 -26.02 -12.85
CA TYR A 395 4.45 -26.72 -12.24
C TYR A 395 5.75 -26.33 -12.93
N ILE A 396 6.77 -26.03 -12.11
CA ILE A 396 8.12 -25.77 -12.58
C ILE A 396 9.12 -26.52 -11.69
N ASN A 397 10.06 -27.21 -12.32
CA ASN A 397 11.19 -27.84 -11.64
C ASN A 397 12.50 -27.28 -12.20
N LEU A 398 13.26 -26.62 -11.33
CA LEU A 398 14.56 -26.04 -11.65
C LEU A 398 15.69 -26.86 -11.00
N PRO A 399 16.80 -27.09 -11.70
CA PRO A 399 17.92 -27.87 -11.15
C PRO A 399 18.57 -27.18 -9.94
N GLU A 400 18.98 -27.98 -8.96
CA GLU A 400 19.62 -27.53 -7.72
C GLU A 400 21.13 -27.33 -7.84
N ASP A 401 21.76 -27.88 -8.88
CA ASP A 401 23.20 -27.85 -9.09
C ASP A 401 23.69 -26.60 -9.85
N THR A 402 22.79 -25.68 -10.19
CA THR A 402 23.16 -24.42 -10.86
C THR A 402 23.83 -23.43 -9.91
N GLU A 403 24.64 -22.53 -10.45
CA GLU A 403 25.26 -21.43 -9.66
C GLU A 403 24.19 -20.57 -8.98
N THR A 404 23.10 -20.27 -9.70
CA THR A 404 21.96 -19.53 -9.16
C THR A 404 21.25 -20.30 -8.05
N ALA A 405 21.21 -21.62 -8.07
CA ALA A 405 20.62 -22.42 -6.99
C ALA A 405 21.49 -22.45 -5.73
N LYS A 406 22.82 -22.35 -5.90
CA LYS A 406 23.82 -22.41 -4.83
C LYS A 406 24.07 -21.06 -4.16
N SER A 407 23.89 -19.96 -4.87
CA SER A 407 24.09 -18.62 -4.31
C SER A 407 22.93 -18.19 -3.42
N LEU A 408 23.17 -17.23 -2.53
CA LEU A 408 22.09 -16.48 -1.87
C LEU A 408 21.54 -15.39 -2.81
N PRO A 409 20.33 -14.86 -2.54
CA PRO A 409 19.78 -13.77 -3.33
C PRO A 409 20.57 -12.47 -3.14
N ASP A 410 20.39 -11.51 -4.05
CA ASP A 410 21.01 -10.18 -3.97
C ASP A 410 20.45 -9.41 -2.75
N THR A 411 21.32 -8.72 -2.02
CA THR A 411 20.99 -7.91 -0.85
C THR A 411 20.64 -6.47 -1.23
N TYR A 412 21.03 -6.02 -2.43
CA TYR A 412 20.89 -4.65 -2.92
C TYR A 412 21.58 -3.58 -2.08
N LYS A 413 22.33 -3.95 -1.03
CA LYS A 413 22.97 -3.02 -0.09
C LYS A 413 24.04 -2.15 -0.74
N ASP A 414 24.58 -2.57 -1.88
CA ASP A 414 25.52 -1.83 -2.73
C ASP A 414 24.83 -0.90 -3.74
N LYS A 415 23.49 -0.93 -3.83
CA LYS A 415 22.70 -0.15 -4.79
C LYS A 415 22.31 1.20 -4.21
N ALA A 416 22.05 2.16 -5.10
CA ALA A 416 21.59 3.48 -4.71
C ALA A 416 20.18 3.41 -4.13
N LEU A 417 19.94 4.11 -3.01
CA LEU A 417 18.59 4.34 -2.50
C LEU A 417 18.05 5.67 -3.01
N ILE A 418 16.82 5.65 -3.49
CA ILE A 418 16.05 6.83 -3.82
C ILE A 418 14.88 6.98 -2.86
N LYS A 419 14.55 8.24 -2.53
CA LYS A 419 13.34 8.57 -1.79
C LYS A 419 12.23 8.93 -2.76
N PHE A 420 11.18 8.13 -2.80
CA PHE A 420 9.96 8.44 -3.54
C PHE A 420 8.81 8.64 -2.54
N LYS A 421 8.31 9.88 -2.48
CA LYS A 421 7.37 10.34 -1.45
C LYS A 421 7.94 10.06 -0.05
N SER A 422 7.31 9.16 0.70
CA SER A 422 7.70 8.82 2.07
C SER A 422 8.47 7.51 2.21
N TYR A 423 8.72 6.81 1.09
CA TYR A 423 9.32 5.48 1.08
C TYR A 423 10.67 5.50 0.36
N LEU A 424 11.53 4.56 0.74
CA LEU A 424 12.83 4.36 0.13
C LEU A 424 12.78 3.16 -0.80
N TYR A 425 13.53 3.23 -1.89
CA TYR A 425 13.63 2.16 -2.86
C TYR A 425 15.07 2.00 -3.29
N PHE A 426 15.55 0.77 -3.40
CA PHE A 426 16.77 0.48 -4.15
C PHE A 426 16.47 0.67 -5.64
N GLU A 427 17.36 1.39 -6.32
CA GLU A 427 17.34 1.57 -7.76
C GLU A 427 18.42 0.68 -8.39
N GLU A 428 18.00 -0.20 -9.29
CA GLU A 428 18.89 -1.08 -10.05
C GLU A 428 18.71 -0.82 -11.55
N LYS A 429 19.81 -0.68 -12.28
CA LYS A 429 19.77 -0.53 -13.74
C LYS A 429 19.74 -1.89 -14.41
N ASP A 430 18.78 -2.08 -15.29
CA ASP A 430 18.67 -3.28 -16.11
C ASP A 430 19.61 -3.22 -17.31
N PHE A 431 20.35 -4.31 -17.49
CA PHE A 431 21.23 -4.52 -18.63
C PHE A 431 20.68 -5.64 -19.52
N VAL A 432 19.53 -5.38 -20.15
CA VAL A 432 18.78 -6.37 -20.94
C VAL A 432 19.65 -7.05 -22.00
N ASP A 433 20.40 -6.27 -22.79
CA ASP A 433 21.28 -6.81 -23.84
C ASP A 433 22.37 -7.74 -23.29
N LYS A 434 22.93 -7.40 -22.12
CA LYS A 434 23.95 -8.21 -21.45
C LYS A 434 23.33 -9.50 -20.91
N ALA A 435 22.14 -9.39 -20.31
CA ALA A 435 21.41 -10.52 -19.79
C ALA A 435 21.02 -11.50 -20.90
N GLU A 436 20.51 -10.99 -22.04
CA GLU A 436 20.16 -11.83 -23.20
C GLU A 436 21.36 -12.63 -23.73
N LYS A 437 22.55 -12.01 -23.77
CA LYS A 437 23.79 -12.70 -24.19
C LYS A 437 24.26 -13.73 -23.17
N SER A 438 23.91 -13.55 -21.90
CA SER A 438 24.27 -14.46 -20.80
C SER A 438 23.28 -15.61 -20.60
N LEU A 439 22.11 -15.55 -21.25
CA LEU A 439 21.10 -16.60 -21.17
C LEU A 439 21.68 -17.92 -21.67
N LYS A 440 21.69 -18.91 -20.77
CA LYS A 440 22.03 -20.30 -21.09
C LYS A 440 20.76 -21.12 -20.96
N GLN A 441 20.54 -22.02 -21.91
CA GLN A 441 19.51 -23.02 -21.75
C GLN A 441 19.89 -23.92 -20.57
N THR A 442 19.02 -24.01 -19.59
CA THR A 442 19.21 -24.89 -18.44
C THR A 442 18.68 -26.28 -18.81
N PRO A 443 19.56 -27.28 -19.08
CA PRO A 443 19.10 -28.65 -19.35
C PRO A 443 18.40 -29.21 -18.11
N HIS A 444 17.49 -30.16 -18.31
CA HIS A 444 16.72 -30.81 -17.23
C HIS A 444 15.74 -29.92 -16.45
N SER A 445 15.50 -28.68 -16.87
CA SER A 445 14.37 -27.89 -16.36
C SER A 445 13.06 -28.38 -16.97
N GLU A 446 12.08 -28.69 -16.13
CA GLU A 446 10.76 -29.15 -16.55
C GLU A 446 9.72 -28.09 -16.23
N VAL A 447 8.88 -27.79 -17.22
CA VAL A 447 7.73 -26.91 -17.07
C VAL A 447 6.52 -27.69 -17.57
N SER A 448 5.58 -27.98 -16.68
CA SER A 448 4.34 -28.67 -17.02
C SER A 448 3.15 -27.91 -16.48
N ILE A 449 2.05 -27.96 -17.22
CA ILE A 449 0.78 -27.33 -16.83
C ILE A 449 -0.12 -28.47 -16.42
N ASN A 450 -0.52 -28.48 -15.16
CA ASN A 450 -1.42 -29.47 -14.59
C ASN A 450 -2.71 -28.72 -14.25
N PHE A 451 -3.88 -29.16 -14.72
CA PHE A 451 -5.15 -28.42 -14.67
C PHE A 451 -5.81 -28.36 -13.29
N GLY A 452 -4.93 -28.15 -12.31
CA GLY A 452 -5.19 -27.92 -10.92
C GLY A 452 -6.16 -28.96 -10.46
N PRO A 453 -7.24 -28.57 -9.73
CA PRO A 453 -7.80 -27.20 -9.62
C PRO A 453 -8.15 -26.60 -8.22
N CYS A 454 -7.30 -25.94 -7.40
CA CYS A 454 -7.24 -25.63 -5.89
C CYS A 454 -6.18 -26.32 -4.96
N PHE A 455 -5.07 -26.82 -5.46
CA PHE A 455 -5.29 -27.80 -6.49
C PHE A 455 -6.46 -28.70 -5.98
N LYS A 456 -7.73 -28.37 -6.23
CA LYS A 456 -8.87 -29.27 -6.21
C LYS A 456 -8.53 -30.52 -7.03
N TYR A 457 -7.36 -30.59 -7.72
CA TYR A 457 -6.54 -31.75 -8.15
C TYR A 457 -5.01 -31.41 -8.00
N PRO A 458 -4.38 -31.61 -6.82
CA PRO A 458 -2.93 -31.48 -6.67
C PRO A 458 -2.24 -32.56 -7.49
N PRO A 459 -1.01 -32.35 -7.97
CA PRO A 459 -0.25 -33.41 -8.61
C PRO A 459 0.04 -34.45 -7.53
N LYS A 460 -0.50 -35.65 -7.68
CA LYS A 460 -0.31 -36.74 -6.70
C LYS A 460 1.03 -37.44 -6.88
N ASP A 461 1.56 -37.42 -8.10
CA ASP A 461 2.74 -38.19 -8.51
C ASP A 461 4.01 -37.33 -8.66
N LEU A 462 3.95 -36.06 -8.25
CA LEU A 462 5.09 -35.14 -8.31
C LEU A 462 5.45 -34.65 -6.91
N THR A 463 6.75 -34.62 -6.60
CA THR A 463 7.27 -33.93 -5.42
C THR A 463 7.39 -32.45 -5.74
N TYR A 464 6.73 -31.59 -4.96
CA TYR A 464 6.79 -30.14 -5.16
C TYR A 464 6.54 -29.38 -3.86
N ARG A 465 6.90 -28.09 -3.86
CA ARG A 465 6.53 -27.12 -2.82
C ARG A 465 5.46 -26.15 -3.34
N PRO A 466 4.42 -25.83 -2.57
CA PRO A 466 3.47 -24.81 -2.98
C PRO A 466 4.17 -23.44 -3.02
N MET A 467 3.79 -22.59 -3.97
CA MET A 467 4.42 -21.27 -4.10
C MET A 467 4.24 -20.40 -2.85
N SER A 468 3.23 -20.65 -2.02
CA SER A 468 3.05 -19.98 -0.72
C SER A 468 4.26 -20.13 0.20
N ASP A 469 4.96 -21.26 0.16
CA ASP A 469 6.14 -21.53 1.00
C ASP A 469 7.32 -20.62 0.60
N MET A 470 7.31 -20.10 -0.64
CA MET A 470 8.32 -19.16 -1.10
C MET A 470 8.29 -17.83 -0.34
N GLY A 471 7.15 -17.44 0.23
CA GLY A 471 7.04 -16.22 1.03
C GLY A 471 8.04 -16.21 2.19
N TRP A 472 7.92 -17.18 3.09
CA TRP A 472 8.87 -17.35 4.19
C TRP A 472 10.26 -17.76 3.73
N GLY A 473 10.35 -18.64 2.73
CA GLY A 473 11.65 -19.07 2.19
C GLY A 473 12.50 -17.90 1.69
N ALA A 474 11.92 -16.98 0.93
CA ALA A 474 12.61 -15.80 0.45
C ALA A 474 12.98 -14.83 1.58
N VAL A 475 12.07 -14.60 2.54
CA VAL A 475 12.37 -13.76 3.71
C VAL A 475 13.60 -14.29 4.47
N VAL A 476 13.67 -15.61 4.68
CA VAL A 476 14.81 -16.25 5.34
C VAL A 476 16.08 -16.15 4.49
N GLU A 477 16.02 -16.50 3.20
CA GLU A 477 17.19 -16.44 2.31
C GLU A 477 17.75 -15.01 2.18
N HIS A 478 16.89 -14.00 2.03
CA HIS A 478 17.31 -12.61 1.97
C HIS A 478 17.84 -12.11 3.31
N THR A 479 17.22 -12.49 4.44
CA THR A 479 17.76 -12.14 5.77
C THR A 479 19.14 -12.75 5.99
N LEU A 480 19.36 -14.01 5.58
CA LEU A 480 20.67 -14.66 5.65
C LEU A 480 21.68 -13.97 4.73
N ALA A 481 21.28 -13.58 3.52
CA ALA A 481 22.11 -12.83 2.59
C ALA A 481 22.54 -11.48 3.20
N ASP A 482 21.60 -10.77 3.83
CA ASP A 482 21.86 -9.49 4.49
C ASP A 482 22.85 -9.63 5.66
N VAL A 483 22.66 -10.65 6.50
CA VAL A 483 23.57 -10.93 7.63
C VAL A 483 24.96 -11.28 7.13
N LEU A 484 25.07 -12.13 6.10
CA LEU A 484 26.36 -12.50 5.53
C LEU A 484 27.07 -11.31 4.91
N TYR A 485 26.34 -10.43 4.22
CA TYR A 485 26.91 -9.18 3.71
C TYR A 485 27.58 -8.37 4.82
N HIS A 486 26.91 -8.22 5.97
CA HIS A 486 27.49 -7.48 7.10
C HIS A 486 28.74 -8.16 7.67
N VAL A 487 28.70 -9.48 7.84
CA VAL A 487 29.85 -10.26 8.32
C VAL A 487 31.04 -10.15 7.37
N GLU A 488 30.82 -10.32 6.07
CA GLU A 488 31.88 -10.22 5.06
C GLU A 488 32.49 -8.81 5.02
N THR A 489 31.64 -7.78 5.06
CA THR A 489 32.06 -6.37 5.02
C THR A 489 32.80 -5.95 6.30
N GLU A 490 32.43 -6.51 7.45
CA GLU A 490 33.09 -6.29 8.74
C GLU A 490 34.46 -6.99 8.80
N VAL A 491 34.54 -8.24 8.35
CA VAL A 491 35.76 -9.07 8.37
C VAL A 491 36.80 -8.58 7.35
N ASP A 492 36.39 -8.19 6.15
CA ASP A 492 37.31 -7.72 5.11
C ASP A 492 37.81 -6.28 5.33
N GLY A 493 37.27 -5.56 6.32
CA GLY A 493 37.58 -4.14 6.55
C GLY A 493 37.19 -3.21 5.38
N ARG A 494 36.54 -3.75 4.34
CA ARG A 494 36.02 -3.03 3.18
C ARG A 494 34.69 -2.39 3.55
N ARG A 495 34.68 -1.44 4.48
CA ARG A 495 33.60 -0.45 4.49
C ARG A 495 33.59 0.19 3.12
N SER A 496 32.46 0.11 2.41
CA SER A 496 32.28 0.79 1.13
C SER A 496 32.87 2.19 1.23
N PRO A 497 33.85 2.57 0.38
CA PRO A 497 34.33 3.93 0.41
C PRO A 497 33.14 4.87 0.16
N PRO A 498 33.09 6.03 0.83
CA PRO A 498 32.04 7.00 0.57
C PRO A 498 32.02 7.28 -0.93
N TRP A 499 30.86 7.05 -1.55
CA TRP A 499 30.63 7.31 -2.96
C TRP A 499 31.06 8.76 -3.27
N GLU A 500 32.17 8.92 -4.01
CA GLU A 500 32.59 10.24 -4.48
C GLU A 500 31.68 10.67 -5.64
N PRO A 501 31.25 11.95 -5.67
CA PRO A 501 30.13 12.45 -6.47
C PRO A 501 30.35 12.46 -7.99
#